data_AF-A0A8J7R313-F1
#
_entry.id   AF-A0A8J7R313-F1
#
_cell.length_a   1.000
_cell.length_b   1.000
_cell.length_c   1.000
_cell.angle_alpha   90.00
_cell.angle_beta   90.00
_cell.angle_gamma   90.00
#
_symmetry.space_group_name_H-M   'P 1'
#
loop_
_entity.id
_entity.type
_entity.pdbx_description
1 polymer ?
#
loop_
_entity_poly.entity_id
_entity_poly.type
_entity_poly.pdbx_seq_one_letter_code
_entity_poly.pdbx_strand_id
1 'polypeptide(L)'
;MTRSEIEAALATIDIAAADLRLTEAEARRERLLLETDDDAPVLAAEAAIAAARIDRDRQIARKAVLEAQLEIATAAEERDALQARHDAVKAKVDHVVRRLREEYPALAKSIIAIAEAEHEADEAVSFLNEALVGVPDAPPFLQTASERVWGDTFLHAFRFREALSLPATDCNPAHGAAAAFITKEAAYALGGVGTPQPVPVHSYS
;
A
#
# COMPACT_ATOMS: atom_id res chain seq x y z
N MET A 1 -27.50 -6.68 -10.35
CA MET A 1 -26.69 -7.46 -11.30
C MET A 1 -25.23 -7.21 -10.97
N THR A 2 -24.40 -8.24 -11.09
CA THR A 2 -22.93 -8.11 -11.03
C THR A 2 -22.40 -7.50 -12.33
N ARG A 3 -21.15 -7.00 -12.34
CA ARG A 3 -20.51 -6.50 -13.56
C ARG A 3 -20.57 -7.51 -14.71
N SER A 4 -20.23 -8.77 -14.42
CA SER A 4 -20.22 -9.84 -15.42
C SER A 4 -21.62 -10.15 -15.97
N GLU A 5 -22.66 -10.06 -15.14
CA GLU A 5 -24.05 -10.18 -15.59
C GLU A 5 -24.45 -9.03 -16.53
N ILE A 6 -23.98 -7.80 -16.27
CA ILE A 6 -24.25 -6.63 -17.13
C ILE A 6 -23.52 -6.75 -18.47
N GLU A 7 -22.25 -7.15 -18.45
CA GLU A 7 -21.46 -7.40 -19.67
C GLU A 7 -22.11 -8.51 -20.53
N ALA A 8 -22.56 -9.60 -19.90
CA ALA A 8 -23.28 -10.66 -20.58
C ALA A 8 -24.61 -10.17 -21.19
N ALA A 9 -25.37 -9.33 -20.46
CA ALA A 9 -26.61 -8.76 -20.98
C ALA A 9 -26.38 -7.80 -22.16
N LEU A 10 -25.34 -6.97 -22.11
CA LEU A 10 -24.93 -6.08 -23.21
C LEU A 10 -24.57 -6.87 -24.46
N ALA A 11 -23.87 -8.00 -24.31
CA ALA A 11 -23.49 -8.86 -25.43
C ALA A 11 -24.70 -9.47 -26.19
N THR A 12 -25.87 -9.53 -25.55
CA THR A 12 -27.11 -10.02 -26.20
C THR A 12 -27.85 -8.95 -27.02
N ILE A 13 -27.47 -7.68 -26.89
CA ILE A 13 -28.14 -6.58 -27.59
C ILE A 13 -27.55 -6.44 -29.00
N ASP A 14 -28.39 -6.65 -30.00
CA ASP A 14 -28.02 -6.51 -31.42
C ASP A 14 -28.84 -5.40 -32.08
N ILE A 15 -28.31 -4.17 -32.00
CA ILE A 15 -28.91 -3.00 -32.64
C ILE A 15 -28.80 -3.09 -34.16
N ALA A 16 -27.71 -3.67 -34.69
CA ALA A 16 -27.51 -3.80 -36.13
C ALA A 16 -28.57 -4.71 -36.76
N ALA A 17 -28.90 -5.82 -36.10
CA ALA A 17 -30.00 -6.68 -36.54
C ALA A 17 -31.38 -6.00 -36.41
N ALA A 18 -31.57 -5.08 -35.45
CA ALA A 18 -32.79 -4.28 -35.35
C ALA A 18 -32.89 -3.23 -36.46
N ASP A 19 -31.78 -2.57 -36.80
CA ASP A 19 -31.67 -1.63 -37.92
C ASP A 19 -31.94 -2.31 -39.26
N LEU A 20 -31.34 -3.49 -39.49
CA LEU A 20 -31.58 -4.28 -40.70
C LEU A 20 -33.07 -4.63 -40.85
N ARG A 21 -33.72 -5.08 -39.76
CA ARG A 21 -35.16 -5.40 -39.77
C ARG A 21 -36.03 -4.18 -40.09
N LEU A 22 -35.64 -2.99 -39.62
CA LEU A 22 -36.32 -1.74 -39.98
C LEU A 22 -36.16 -1.43 -41.47
N THR A 23 -34.94 -1.49 -42.00
CA THR A 23 -34.67 -1.26 -43.43
C THR A 23 -35.40 -2.26 -44.32
N GLU A 24 -35.44 -3.55 -43.95
CA GLU A 24 -36.19 -4.58 -44.68
C GLU A 24 -37.71 -4.30 -44.69
N ALA A 25 -38.26 -3.81 -43.58
CA ALA A 25 -39.68 -3.44 -43.49
C ALA A 25 -40.00 -2.21 -44.35
N GLU A 26 -39.13 -1.21 -44.39
CA GLU A 26 -39.24 -0.03 -45.25
C GLU A 26 -39.19 -0.41 -46.73
N ALA A 27 -38.20 -1.21 -47.15
CA ALA A 27 -38.08 -1.70 -48.52
C ALA A 27 -39.27 -2.58 -48.94
N ARG A 28 -39.91 -3.29 -48.00
CA ARG A 28 -41.15 -4.04 -48.28
C ARG A 28 -42.32 -3.10 -48.52
N ARG A 29 -42.49 -2.03 -47.72
CA ARG A 29 -43.53 -1.03 -47.93
C ARG A 29 -43.38 -0.36 -49.29
N GLU A 30 -42.16 0.04 -49.66
CA GLU A 30 -41.88 0.68 -50.95
C GLU A 30 -42.27 -0.20 -52.15
N ARG A 31 -41.97 -1.49 -52.10
CA ARG A 31 -42.41 -2.44 -53.14
C ARG A 31 -43.94 -2.53 -53.23
N LEU A 32 -44.61 -2.68 -52.09
CA LEU A 32 -46.08 -2.80 -52.07
C LEU A 32 -46.77 -1.54 -52.63
N LEU A 33 -46.25 -0.35 -52.37
CA LEU A 33 -46.80 0.89 -52.95
C LEU A 33 -46.78 0.93 -54.49
N LEU A 34 -45.92 0.12 -55.13
CA LEU A 34 -45.82 0.03 -56.59
C LEU A 34 -46.55 -1.18 -57.17
N GLU A 35 -46.66 -2.26 -56.39
CA GLU A 35 -47.10 -3.57 -56.86
C GLU A 35 -48.60 -3.83 -56.64
N THR A 36 -49.27 -3.05 -55.78
CA THR A 36 -50.67 -3.27 -55.41
C THR A 36 -51.48 -1.98 -55.34
N ASP A 37 -52.72 -2.04 -55.82
CA ASP A 37 -53.74 -0.99 -55.69
C ASP A 37 -54.58 -1.14 -54.39
N ASP A 38 -54.38 -2.22 -53.62
CA ASP A 38 -55.02 -2.45 -52.32
C ASP A 38 -54.21 -1.82 -51.18
N ASP A 39 -54.90 -1.05 -50.33
CA ASP A 39 -54.34 -0.36 -49.17
C ASP A 39 -54.02 -1.31 -47.99
N ALA A 40 -54.72 -2.44 -47.88
CA ALA A 40 -54.56 -3.37 -46.76
C ALA A 40 -53.12 -3.90 -46.56
N PRO A 41 -52.40 -4.38 -47.60
CA PRO A 41 -51.01 -4.82 -47.46
C PRO A 41 -50.05 -3.67 -47.12
N VAL A 42 -50.32 -2.44 -47.59
CA VAL A 42 -49.51 -1.25 -47.27
C VAL A 42 -49.62 -0.91 -45.80
N LEU A 43 -50.85 -0.88 -45.26
CA LEU A 43 -51.09 -0.62 -43.83
C LEU A 43 -50.44 -1.69 -42.94
N ALA A 44 -50.44 -2.95 -43.35
CA ALA A 44 -49.74 -4.01 -42.63
C ALA A 44 -48.21 -3.81 -42.62
N ALA A 45 -47.63 -3.33 -43.73
CA ALA A 45 -46.21 -3.00 -43.80
C ALA A 45 -45.85 -1.79 -42.91
N GLU A 46 -46.71 -0.77 -42.86
CA GLU A 46 -46.51 0.38 -41.95
C GLU A 46 -46.56 -0.04 -40.47
N ALA A 47 -47.47 -0.95 -40.11
CA ALA A 47 -47.50 -1.54 -38.77
C ALA A 47 -46.20 -2.32 -38.45
N ALA A 48 -45.65 -3.04 -39.43
CA ALA A 48 -44.38 -3.75 -39.27
C ALA A 48 -43.19 -2.78 -39.09
N ILE A 49 -43.15 -1.67 -39.84
CA ILE A 49 -42.15 -0.60 -39.66
C ILE A 49 -42.25 -0.02 -38.26
N ALA A 50 -43.45 0.31 -37.79
CA ALA A 50 -43.66 0.84 -36.45
C ALA A 50 -43.16 -0.14 -35.37
N ALA A 51 -43.46 -1.43 -35.50
CA ALA A 51 -42.97 -2.46 -34.60
C ALA A 51 -41.43 -2.58 -34.63
N ALA A 52 -40.81 -2.57 -35.81
CA ALA A 52 -39.35 -2.62 -35.96
C ALA A 52 -38.66 -1.38 -35.35
N ARG A 53 -39.23 -0.19 -35.54
CA ARG A 53 -38.75 1.05 -34.91
C ARG A 53 -38.81 0.97 -33.39
N ILE A 54 -39.95 0.53 -32.84
CA ILE A 54 -40.12 0.38 -31.39
C ILE A 54 -39.12 -0.63 -30.83
N ASP A 55 -38.88 -1.75 -31.51
CA ASP A 55 -37.88 -2.73 -31.08
C ASP A 55 -36.48 -2.13 -31.09
N ARG A 56 -36.07 -1.47 -32.18
CA ARG A 56 -34.77 -0.78 -32.27
C ARG A 56 -34.60 0.22 -31.12
N ASP A 57 -35.58 1.09 -30.91
CA ASP A 57 -35.53 2.11 -29.87
C ASP A 57 -35.47 1.48 -28.47
N ARG A 58 -36.15 0.35 -28.24
CA ARG A 58 -36.03 -0.42 -26.99
C ARG A 58 -34.64 -1.01 -26.81
N GLN A 59 -34.02 -1.55 -27.86
CA GLN A 59 -32.66 -2.09 -27.80
C GLN A 59 -31.65 -0.98 -27.49
N ILE A 60 -31.76 0.19 -28.14
CA ILE A 60 -30.94 1.37 -27.86
C ILE A 60 -31.11 1.81 -26.41
N ALA A 61 -32.34 1.97 -25.94
CA ALA A 61 -32.63 2.37 -24.56
C ALA A 61 -32.08 1.36 -23.55
N ARG A 62 -32.26 0.06 -23.81
CA ARG A 62 -31.74 -1.02 -22.95
C ARG A 62 -30.22 -0.98 -22.89
N LYS A 63 -29.54 -0.77 -24.02
CA LYS A 63 -28.09 -0.63 -24.08
C LYS A 63 -27.60 0.53 -23.22
N ALA A 64 -28.18 1.72 -23.40
CA ALA A 64 -27.78 2.91 -22.65
C ALA A 64 -27.94 2.73 -21.13
N VAL A 65 -29.03 2.09 -20.69
CA VAL A 65 -29.24 1.78 -19.26
C VAL A 65 -28.20 0.80 -18.72
N LEU A 66 -27.90 -0.27 -19.47
CA LEU A 66 -26.91 -1.26 -19.05
C LEU A 66 -25.49 -0.69 -19.06
N GLU A 67 -25.13 0.17 -20.01
CA GLU A 67 -23.84 0.87 -20.02
C GLU A 67 -23.68 1.76 -18.79
N ALA A 68 -24.70 2.55 -18.43
CA ALA A 68 -24.67 3.37 -17.21
C ALA A 68 -24.55 2.51 -15.94
N GLN A 69 -25.22 1.35 -15.90
CA GLN A 69 -25.10 0.41 -14.79
C GLN A 69 -23.70 -0.25 -14.73
N LEU A 70 -23.08 -0.51 -15.88
CA LEU A 70 -21.74 -1.08 -15.97
C LEU A 70 -20.69 -0.12 -15.39
N GLU A 71 -20.80 1.16 -15.69
CA GLU A 71 -19.91 2.18 -15.13
C GLU A 71 -20.00 2.23 -13.60
N ILE A 72 -21.23 2.23 -13.06
CA ILE A 72 -21.46 2.21 -11.61
C ILE A 72 -20.89 0.94 -10.97
N ALA A 73 -21.14 -0.23 -11.57
CA ALA A 73 -20.64 -1.51 -11.07
C ALA A 73 -19.11 -1.56 -11.08
N THR A 74 -18.48 -1.08 -12.16
CA THR A 74 -17.02 -1.03 -12.29
C THR A 74 -16.40 -0.13 -11.22
N ALA A 75 -16.94 1.08 -11.03
CA ALA A 75 -16.45 2.00 -10.01
C ALA A 75 -16.63 1.46 -8.58
N ALA A 76 -17.71 0.70 -8.32
CA ALA A 76 -17.92 0.04 -7.04
C ALA A 76 -16.89 -1.05 -6.79
N GLU A 77 -16.64 -1.94 -7.76
CA GLU A 77 -15.63 -3.01 -7.66
C GLU A 77 -14.23 -2.46 -7.43
N GLU A 78 -13.85 -1.40 -8.16
CA GLU A 78 -12.55 -0.73 -7.98
C GLU A 78 -12.40 -0.11 -6.60
N ARG A 79 -13.46 0.55 -6.09
CA ARG A 79 -13.47 1.12 -4.74
C ARG A 79 -13.33 0.04 -3.68
N ASP A 80 -14.09 -1.04 -3.78
CA ASP A 80 -14.06 -2.14 -2.83
C ASP A 80 -12.68 -2.83 -2.84
N ALA A 81 -12.10 -3.02 -4.01
CA ALA A 81 -10.74 -3.56 -4.14
C ALA A 81 -9.69 -2.64 -3.51
N LEU A 82 -9.82 -1.32 -3.70
CA LEU A 82 -8.92 -0.34 -3.08
C LEU A 82 -9.07 -0.31 -1.56
N GLN A 83 -10.31 -0.35 -1.06
CA GLN A 83 -10.61 -0.40 0.38
C GLN A 83 -10.02 -1.66 1.02
N ALA A 84 -10.19 -2.83 0.38
CA ALA A 84 -9.61 -4.08 0.88
C ALA A 84 -8.07 -4.02 0.96
N ARG A 85 -7.41 -3.39 -0.03
CA ARG A 85 -5.95 -3.18 0.00
C ARG A 85 -5.55 -2.23 1.12
N HIS A 86 -6.29 -1.12 1.29
CA HIS A 86 -6.07 -0.17 2.35
C HIS A 86 -6.15 -0.86 3.72
N ASP A 87 -7.21 -1.61 3.98
CA ASP A 87 -7.43 -2.26 5.28
C ASP A 87 -6.38 -3.33 5.57
N ALA A 88 -5.95 -4.07 4.55
CA ALA A 88 -4.85 -5.03 4.68
C ALA A 88 -3.51 -4.35 5.02
N VAL A 89 -3.21 -3.21 4.42
CA VAL A 89 -2.00 -2.42 4.74
C VAL A 89 -2.12 -1.83 6.14
N LYS A 90 -3.26 -1.24 6.47
CA LYS A 90 -3.53 -0.69 7.81
C LYS A 90 -3.32 -1.74 8.90
N ALA A 91 -3.84 -2.95 8.72
CA ALA A 91 -3.65 -4.04 9.69
C ALA A 91 -2.16 -4.40 9.88
N LYS A 92 -1.35 -4.37 8.82
CA LYS A 92 0.11 -4.59 8.92
C LYS A 92 0.80 -3.45 9.68
N VAL A 93 0.44 -2.21 9.38
CA VAL A 93 0.98 -1.03 10.08
C VAL A 93 0.61 -1.09 11.56
N ASP A 94 -0.66 -1.30 11.89
CA ASP A 94 -1.15 -1.38 13.27
C ASP A 94 -0.46 -2.51 14.04
N HIS A 95 -0.24 -3.67 13.38
CA HIS A 95 0.52 -4.77 13.96
C HIS A 95 1.97 -4.36 14.29
N VAL A 96 2.68 -3.73 13.36
CA VAL A 96 4.07 -3.28 13.58
C VAL A 96 4.13 -2.19 14.66
N VAL A 97 3.23 -1.21 14.62
CA VAL A 97 3.12 -0.15 15.65
C VAL A 97 2.94 -0.75 17.03
N ARG A 98 2.07 -1.76 17.16
CA ARG A 98 1.88 -2.47 18.42
C ARG A 98 3.17 -3.13 18.91
N ARG A 99 3.90 -3.86 18.04
CA ARG A 99 5.19 -4.46 18.40
C ARG A 99 6.24 -3.42 18.80
N LEU A 100 6.29 -2.29 18.10
CA LEU A 100 7.20 -1.18 18.45
C LEU A 100 6.83 -0.52 19.78
N ARG A 101 5.56 -0.53 20.19
CA ARG A 101 5.14 0.04 21.49
C ARG A 101 5.30 -0.95 22.63
N GLU A 102 4.97 -2.21 22.40
CA GLU A 102 4.87 -3.24 23.45
C GLU A 102 6.17 -4.03 23.62
N GLU A 103 6.83 -4.42 22.52
CA GLU A 103 7.97 -5.34 22.55
C GLU A 103 9.31 -4.58 22.53
N TYR A 104 9.42 -3.55 21.69
CA TYR A 104 10.69 -2.83 21.50
C TYR A 104 11.30 -2.29 22.79
N PRO A 105 10.56 -1.70 23.76
CA PRO A 105 11.18 -1.18 24.98
C PRO A 105 11.91 -2.26 25.81
N ALA A 106 11.34 -3.46 25.90
CA ALA A 106 11.96 -4.58 26.61
C ALA A 106 13.19 -5.10 25.85
N LEU A 107 13.10 -5.21 24.52
CA LEU A 107 14.22 -5.62 23.67
C LEU A 107 15.37 -4.61 23.71
N ALA A 108 15.07 -3.31 23.60
CA ALA A 108 16.04 -2.23 23.68
C ALA A 108 16.77 -2.26 25.03
N LYS A 109 16.03 -2.43 26.14
CA LYS A 109 16.64 -2.59 27.46
C LYS A 109 17.60 -3.76 27.53
N SER A 110 17.23 -4.92 26.97
CA SER A 110 18.11 -6.09 26.94
C SER A 110 19.36 -5.86 26.10
N ILE A 111 19.24 -5.19 24.95
CA ILE A 111 20.38 -4.89 24.08
C ILE A 111 21.32 -3.89 24.75
N ILE A 112 20.78 -2.86 25.40
CA ILE A 112 21.57 -1.88 26.16
C ILE A 112 22.33 -2.57 27.29
N ALA A 113 21.68 -3.46 28.05
CA ALA A 113 22.34 -4.19 29.13
C ALA A 113 23.51 -5.06 28.63
N ILE A 114 23.39 -5.68 27.45
CA ILE A 114 24.49 -6.43 26.83
C ILE A 114 25.64 -5.49 26.45
N ALA A 115 25.34 -4.33 25.88
CA ALA A 115 26.34 -3.34 25.49
C ALA A 115 27.08 -2.72 26.69
N GLU A 116 26.39 -2.52 27.82
CA GLU A 116 27.00 -2.07 29.07
C GLU A 116 27.93 -3.15 29.65
N ALA A 117 27.48 -4.41 29.70
CA ALA A 117 28.30 -5.52 30.18
C ALA A 117 29.54 -5.77 29.30
N GLU A 118 29.41 -5.64 27.98
CA GLU A 118 30.56 -5.67 27.06
C GLU A 118 31.56 -4.56 27.41
N HIS A 119 31.07 -3.34 27.57
CA HIS A 119 31.93 -2.19 27.87
C HIS A 119 32.70 -2.38 29.18
N GLU A 120 32.03 -2.84 30.24
CA GLU A 120 32.68 -3.14 31.53
C GLU A 120 33.75 -4.23 31.39
N ALA A 121 33.48 -5.29 30.62
CA ALA A 121 34.45 -6.35 30.37
C ALA A 121 35.66 -5.85 29.57
N ASP A 122 35.44 -5.04 28.54
CA ASP A 122 36.50 -4.48 27.70
C ASP A 122 37.37 -3.48 28.46
N GLU A 123 36.78 -2.68 29.36
CA GLU A 123 37.54 -1.82 30.27
C GLU A 123 38.40 -2.63 31.25
N ALA A 124 37.84 -3.69 31.84
CA ALA A 124 38.59 -4.58 32.73
C ALA A 124 39.75 -5.28 32.01
N VAL A 125 39.55 -5.75 30.77
CA VAL A 125 40.60 -6.31 29.92
C VAL A 125 41.68 -5.26 29.61
N SER A 126 41.27 -4.05 29.25
CA SER A 126 42.21 -2.95 28.95
C SER A 126 43.08 -2.61 30.16
N PHE A 127 42.45 -2.44 31.34
CA PHE A 127 43.15 -2.16 32.59
C PHE A 127 44.12 -3.27 33.00
N LEU A 128 43.70 -4.54 32.89
CA LEU A 128 44.58 -5.67 33.16
C LEU A 128 45.76 -5.71 32.18
N ASN A 129 45.49 -5.60 30.88
CA ASN A 129 46.54 -5.65 29.85
C ASN A 129 47.56 -4.52 30.04
N GLU A 130 47.11 -3.31 30.40
CA GLU A 130 47.98 -2.18 30.72
C GLU A 130 48.88 -2.48 31.94
N ALA A 131 48.32 -3.08 33.00
CA ALA A 131 49.08 -3.46 34.19
C ALA A 131 50.13 -4.56 33.94
N LEU A 132 49.97 -5.36 32.88
CA LEU A 132 50.91 -6.41 32.50
C LEU A 132 52.08 -5.89 31.64
N VAL A 133 52.02 -4.65 31.12
CA VAL A 133 53.07 -4.07 30.28
C VAL A 133 54.37 -3.94 31.08
N GLY A 134 55.45 -4.54 30.57
CA GLY A 134 56.78 -4.44 31.16
C GLY A 134 57.01 -5.33 32.39
N VAL A 135 56.05 -6.18 32.75
CA VAL A 135 56.19 -7.15 33.84
C VAL A 135 56.88 -8.43 33.30
N PRO A 136 58.06 -8.82 33.84
CA PRO A 136 58.70 -10.08 33.45
C PRO A 136 57.83 -11.29 33.80
N ASP A 137 57.79 -12.27 32.90
CA ASP A 137 57.00 -13.51 33.04
C ASP A 137 55.48 -13.29 33.28
N ALA A 138 54.94 -12.17 32.80
CA ALA A 138 53.51 -11.87 32.85
C ALA A 138 52.65 -12.89 32.08
N PRO A 139 51.40 -13.13 32.51
CA PRO A 139 50.39 -13.83 31.70
C PRO A 139 50.17 -13.16 30.32
N PRO A 140 49.69 -13.91 29.32
CA PRO A 140 49.39 -13.34 28.01
C PRO A 140 48.25 -12.31 28.08
N PHE A 141 48.28 -11.31 27.19
CA PHE A 141 47.20 -10.35 27.06
C PHE A 141 45.87 -11.03 26.70
N LEU A 142 44.80 -10.53 27.31
CA LEU A 142 43.45 -10.98 26.99
C LEU A 142 42.92 -10.17 25.81
N GLN A 143 42.27 -10.86 24.87
CA GLN A 143 41.41 -10.21 23.87
C GLN A 143 40.12 -9.73 24.54
N THR A 144 39.62 -8.58 24.07
CA THR A 144 38.31 -8.01 24.44
C THR A 144 37.16 -8.92 24.03
N ALA A 145 35.97 -8.68 24.59
CA ALA A 145 34.78 -9.46 24.24
C ALA A 145 34.45 -9.31 22.75
N SER A 146 34.51 -8.07 22.24
CA SER A 146 34.25 -7.77 20.83
C SER A 146 35.26 -8.42 19.88
N GLU A 147 36.56 -8.40 20.20
CA GLU A 147 37.57 -9.07 19.36
C GLU A 147 37.35 -10.58 19.28
N ARG A 148 36.91 -11.22 20.37
CA ARG A 148 36.63 -12.66 20.36
C ARG A 148 35.41 -13.04 19.55
N VAL A 149 34.41 -12.17 19.48
CA VAL A 149 33.16 -12.43 18.72
C VAL A 149 33.32 -12.04 17.25
N TRP A 150 33.97 -10.91 16.98
CA TRP A 150 33.96 -10.25 15.67
C TRP A 150 35.32 -10.24 14.96
N GLY A 151 36.42 -10.53 15.67
CA GLY A 151 37.79 -10.39 15.15
C GLY A 151 38.12 -11.31 13.98
N ASP A 152 37.43 -12.44 13.84
CA ASP A 152 37.58 -13.33 12.67
C ASP A 152 36.76 -12.88 11.46
N THR A 153 35.78 -11.98 11.67
CA THR A 153 34.85 -11.51 10.62
C THR A 153 35.23 -10.14 10.09
N PHE A 154 35.78 -9.26 10.93
CA PHE A 154 36.09 -7.88 10.57
C PHE A 154 37.57 -7.55 10.84
N LEU A 155 38.21 -6.87 9.87
CA LEU A 155 39.60 -6.42 9.97
C LEU A 155 39.85 -5.46 11.14
N HIS A 156 38.81 -4.77 11.59
CA HIS A 156 38.82 -3.93 12.78
C HIS A 156 37.68 -4.39 13.68
N ALA A 157 38.01 -4.87 14.88
CA ALA A 157 37.01 -5.13 15.89
C ALA A 157 36.36 -3.79 16.26
N PHE A 158 35.10 -3.62 15.86
CA PHE A 158 34.27 -2.52 16.37
C PHE A 158 33.60 -3.00 17.65
N ARG A 159 33.48 -2.11 18.64
CA ARG A 159 32.78 -2.45 19.88
C ARG A 159 31.28 -2.51 19.58
N PHE A 160 30.59 -3.52 20.09
CA PHE A 160 29.16 -3.69 19.84
C PHE A 160 28.37 -2.45 20.31
N ARG A 161 28.74 -1.87 21.46
CA ARG A 161 28.20 -0.57 21.91
C ARG A 161 28.33 0.58 20.90
N GLU A 162 29.44 0.67 20.17
CA GLU A 162 29.70 1.76 19.21
C GLU A 162 28.89 1.62 17.92
N ALA A 163 28.52 0.38 17.57
CA ALA A 163 27.70 0.08 16.41
C ALA A 163 26.18 0.19 16.68
N LEU A 164 25.77 0.28 17.95
CA LEU A 164 24.36 0.37 18.31
C LEU A 164 23.77 1.75 18.00
N SER A 165 22.56 1.76 17.46
CA SER A 165 21.74 2.96 17.29
C SER A 165 20.30 2.63 17.61
N LEU A 166 19.86 3.03 18.81
CA LEU A 166 18.53 2.70 19.33
C LEU A 166 17.76 3.98 19.65
N PRO A 167 16.62 4.25 19.01
CA PRO A 167 15.73 5.35 19.40
C PRO A 167 15.29 5.26 20.87
N ALA A 168 15.01 6.43 21.45
CA ALA A 168 14.48 6.50 22.80
C ALA A 168 13.10 5.83 22.91
N THR A 169 12.81 5.37 24.12
CA THR A 169 11.49 4.90 24.55
C THR A 169 11.14 5.62 25.85
N ASP A 170 9.89 5.53 26.30
CA ASP A 170 9.45 6.14 27.56
C ASP A 170 10.27 5.68 28.78
N CYS A 171 10.93 4.52 28.68
CA CYS A 171 11.71 3.92 29.77
C CYS A 171 13.22 3.87 29.52
N ASN A 172 13.70 4.19 28.31
CA ASN A 172 15.13 4.13 27.97
C ASN A 172 15.52 5.33 27.09
N PRO A 173 16.58 6.08 27.42
CA PRO A 173 17.09 7.13 26.53
C PRO A 173 17.61 6.51 25.22
N ALA A 174 17.75 7.33 24.18
CA ALA A 174 18.37 6.88 22.94
C ALA A 174 19.83 6.46 23.18
N HIS A 175 20.30 5.48 22.41
CA HIS A 175 21.65 4.92 22.52
C HIS A 175 22.45 5.07 21.23
N GLY A 176 23.77 5.26 21.37
CA GLY A 176 24.72 5.43 20.27
C GLY A 176 24.34 6.56 19.30
N ALA A 177 24.34 6.29 17.98
CA ALA A 177 24.10 7.33 16.98
C ALA A 177 22.72 8.00 17.08
N ALA A 178 21.70 7.31 17.60
CA ALA A 178 20.38 7.88 17.84
C ALA A 178 20.38 8.94 18.97
N ALA A 179 21.29 8.84 19.95
CA ALA A 179 21.44 9.86 21.00
C ALA A 179 21.92 11.21 20.44
N ALA A 180 22.72 11.17 19.38
CA ALA A 180 23.19 12.37 18.66
C ALA A 180 22.07 13.07 17.87
N PHE A 181 21.00 12.35 17.51
CA PHE A 181 19.83 12.93 16.84
C PHE A 181 18.90 13.67 17.83
N ILE A 182 18.62 13.07 18.99
CA ILE A 182 17.78 13.71 20.02
C ILE A 182 18.42 14.97 20.60
N THR A 183 19.75 14.97 20.78
CA THR A 183 20.49 16.16 21.23
C THR A 183 20.41 17.33 20.24
N LYS A 184 20.27 17.07 18.94
CA LYS A 184 20.01 18.13 17.95
C LYS A 184 18.61 18.71 18.11
N GLU A 185 17.56 17.90 18.23
CA GLU A 185 16.19 18.39 18.45
C GLU A 185 16.05 19.17 19.77
N ALA A 186 16.66 18.70 20.86
CA ALA A 186 16.63 19.38 22.15
C ALA A 186 17.43 20.71 22.16
N ALA A 187 18.59 20.76 21.48
CA ALA A 187 19.35 21.99 21.31
C ALA A 187 18.59 23.04 20.47
N TYR A 188 17.82 22.61 19.48
CA TYR A 188 16.92 23.48 18.71
C TYR A 188 15.76 24.03 19.55
N ALA A 189 15.22 23.24 20.50
CA ALA A 189 14.14 23.69 21.39
C ALA A 189 14.62 24.69 22.47
N LEU A 190 15.86 24.58 22.94
CA LEU A 190 16.44 25.45 23.98
C LEU A 190 17.14 26.70 23.42
N GLY A 191 17.45 26.74 22.12
CA GLY A 191 18.25 27.78 21.45
C GLY A 191 17.50 28.98 20.86
N GLY A 192 16.18 29.10 21.09
CA GLY A 192 15.44 30.36 20.98
C GLY A 192 15.76 31.31 19.82
N VAL A 193 15.73 30.88 18.55
CA VAL A 193 15.49 31.78 17.40
C VAL A 193 14.68 31.04 16.34
N GLY A 194 13.40 31.41 16.23
CA GLY A 194 12.48 30.94 15.19
C GLY A 194 11.34 30.12 15.76
N THR A 195 10.11 30.59 15.57
CA THR A 195 8.91 29.77 15.72
C THR A 195 9.12 28.46 14.96
N PRO A 196 8.83 27.29 15.58
CA PRO A 196 8.98 26.03 14.89
C PRO A 196 8.12 26.07 13.61
N GLN A 197 8.72 25.79 12.46
CA GLN A 197 7.92 25.27 11.36
C GLN A 197 7.20 24.04 11.94
N PRO A 198 5.87 23.97 11.91
CA PRO A 198 5.17 22.79 12.40
C PRO A 198 5.74 21.61 11.63
N VAL A 199 6.41 20.70 12.34
CA VAL A 199 6.72 19.39 11.79
C VAL A 199 5.37 18.85 11.36
N PRO A 200 5.16 18.47 10.08
CA PRO A 200 3.91 17.87 9.68
C PRO A 200 3.79 16.59 10.48
N VAL A 201 3.02 16.64 11.56
CA VAL A 201 2.43 15.47 12.17
C VAL A 201 1.63 14.88 11.03
N HIS A 202 2.11 13.81 10.42
CA HIS A 202 1.31 13.09 9.44
C HIS A 202 0.09 12.55 10.19
N SER A 203 -0.96 13.37 10.23
CA SER A 203 -2.30 12.98 10.62
C SER A 203 -2.74 12.00 9.55
N TYR A 204 -2.51 10.71 9.81
CA TYR A 204 -3.27 9.66 9.14
C TYR A 204 -4.68 9.73 9.74
N SER A 205 -5.50 10.58 9.12
CA SER A 205 -6.96 10.53 9.15
C SER A 205 -7.46 9.22 8.56
#